data_AF-A0A915LKF0-F1
#
_entry.id   AF-A0A915LKF0-F1
#
_cell.length_a   1.000
_cell.length_b   1.000
_cell.length_c   1.000
_cell.angle_alpha   90.00
_cell.angle_beta   90.00
_cell.angle_gamma   90.00
#
_symmetry.space_group_name_H-M   'P 1'
#
loop_
_entity.id
_entity.type
_entity.pdbx_description
1 polymer ?
#
loop_
_entity_poly.entity_id
_entity_poly.type
_entity_poly.pdbx_seq_one_letter_code
_entity_poly.pdbx_strand_id
1 'polypeptide(L)'
;MTEINKINSDEFELYDRQIRLWGLDAQNRLRQSSISDADRHSQFLIFPDDRGNRAQASIERLKQLNPMVQVNVENGPISSKSEDFFKNFDLVILVDQNFDITNKIDKICRKYKIRFQAGGVFGWIGYGFFDFNDHVFLVEAQIIQSILDDVDERIEDISESKKLRTEDGNIQTFTLEDEDVKIKKNVLFPSFEQTFDIKLGMKKLLRRQKNGDDYTKDEVIKKWKKELEEACLEESKQKFTVDDFALFTKPALNSVCAIVGSVLAQEAIKALSQNDVPLKNIFLYSPVDSSGTVCEISA
;
A
#
# COMPACT_ATOMS: atom_id res chain seq x y z
N MET A 1 2.94 18.06 -42.17
CA MET A 1 1.91 18.09 -41.11
C MET A 1 1.76 16.67 -40.61
N THR A 2 2.39 16.36 -39.48
CA THR A 2 2.23 15.06 -38.82
C THR A 2 0.83 15.01 -38.21
N GLU A 3 0.00 14.09 -38.69
CA GLU A 3 -1.32 13.81 -38.12
C GLU A 3 -1.14 13.41 -36.66
N ILE A 4 -1.75 14.18 -35.75
CA ILE A 4 -1.87 13.82 -34.35
C ILE A 4 -2.88 12.67 -34.31
N ASN A 5 -2.41 11.44 -34.08
CA ASN A 5 -3.25 10.28 -33.82
C ASN A 5 -4.27 10.65 -32.72
N LYS A 6 -5.53 10.82 -33.12
CA LYS A 6 -6.65 10.97 -32.20
C LYS A 6 -6.85 9.63 -31.51
N ILE A 7 -6.59 9.61 -30.21
CA ILE A 7 -6.81 8.48 -29.30
C ILE A 7 -8.28 8.06 -29.40
N ASN A 8 -8.54 6.76 -29.53
CA ASN A 8 -9.89 6.19 -29.64
C ASN A 8 -10.63 6.33 -28.29
N SER A 9 -11.97 6.36 -28.30
CA SER A 9 -12.81 6.45 -27.08
C SER A 9 -12.52 5.32 -26.09
N ASP A 10 -12.25 4.11 -26.60
CA ASP A 10 -11.95 2.93 -25.78
C ASP A 10 -10.53 3.02 -25.16
N GLU A 11 -9.58 3.63 -25.87
CA GLU A 11 -8.26 3.95 -25.30
C GLU A 11 -8.39 5.05 -24.25
N PHE A 12 -9.23 6.07 -24.49
CA PHE A 12 -9.48 7.15 -23.54
C PHE A 12 -10.06 6.64 -22.21
N GLU A 13 -11.01 5.69 -22.24
CA GLU A 13 -11.54 5.05 -21.03
C GLU A 13 -10.48 4.20 -20.30
N LEU A 14 -9.60 3.52 -21.03
CA LEU A 14 -8.48 2.77 -20.44
C LEU A 14 -7.43 3.69 -19.78
N TYR A 15 -7.32 4.93 -20.26
CA TYR A 15 -6.37 5.95 -19.81
C TYR A 15 -6.98 7.02 -18.88
N ASP A 16 -8.28 7.02 -18.57
CA ASP A 16 -8.92 7.96 -17.63
C ASP A 16 -8.58 7.62 -16.16
N ARG A 17 -7.27 7.54 -15.88
CA ARG A 17 -6.75 7.38 -14.52
C ARG A 17 -6.59 8.77 -13.94
N GLN A 18 -7.53 9.17 -13.10
CA GLN A 18 -7.44 10.43 -12.37
C GLN A 18 -6.63 10.22 -11.09
N ILE A 19 -5.56 10.98 -10.92
CA ILE A 19 -4.80 11.01 -9.68
C ILE A 19 -5.15 12.29 -8.92
N ARG A 20 -5.61 12.16 -7.68
CA ARG A 20 -5.84 13.30 -6.81
C ARG A 20 -4.75 13.40 -5.74
N LEU A 21 -4.18 14.59 -5.62
CA LEU A 21 -3.17 14.92 -4.62
C LEU A 21 -3.73 15.89 -3.59
N TRP A 22 -3.12 15.93 -2.41
CA TRP A 22 -3.75 16.55 -1.25
C TRP A 22 -2.94 17.57 -0.46
N GLY A 23 -3.60 18.64 0.04
CA GLY A 23 -3.13 19.45 1.18
C GLY A 23 -4.09 20.49 1.83
N LEU A 24 -4.22 20.41 3.18
CA LEU A 24 -4.35 21.39 4.33
C LEU A 24 -5.65 22.16 4.73
N ASP A 25 -5.93 22.25 6.07
CA ASP A 25 -6.58 23.37 6.84
C ASP A 25 -5.72 23.79 8.07
N ALA A 26 -5.50 25.07 8.43
CA ALA A 26 -6.35 26.15 8.98
C ALA A 26 -6.24 26.32 10.53
N GLN A 27 -5.22 27.08 10.97
CA GLN A 27 -4.96 27.69 12.29
C GLN A 27 -4.00 27.00 13.29
N ASN A 28 -3.28 25.95 12.85
CA ASN A 28 -1.87 25.69 13.26
C ASN A 28 -0.92 26.00 12.08
N ARG A 29 -1.20 27.16 11.49
CA ARG A 29 -1.04 27.58 10.09
C ARG A 29 0.39 27.94 9.65
N LEU A 30 1.44 27.28 10.15
CA LEU A 30 2.82 27.72 9.86
C LEU A 30 3.88 26.72 9.38
N ARG A 31 3.73 25.37 9.44
CA ARG A 31 4.93 24.52 9.22
C ARG A 31 4.90 23.22 8.40
N GLN A 32 3.79 22.61 7.94
CA GLN A 32 3.89 21.20 7.46
C GLN A 32 3.14 20.78 6.18
N SER A 33 2.52 21.68 5.42
CA SER A 33 2.10 21.41 4.02
C SER A 33 2.45 22.53 3.05
N SER A 34 2.96 23.65 3.58
CA SER A 34 3.76 24.55 2.79
C SER A 34 5.07 23.85 2.48
N ILE A 35 5.61 24.09 1.29
CA ILE A 35 6.98 23.69 0.95
C ILE A 35 7.91 24.18 2.07
N SER A 36 8.50 23.23 2.78
CA SER A 36 9.54 23.47 3.77
C SER A 36 10.91 23.49 3.10
N ASP A 37 11.92 24.00 3.79
CA ASP A 37 13.28 23.98 3.24
C ASP A 37 13.80 22.54 3.06
N ALA A 38 13.35 21.58 3.87
CA ALA A 38 13.67 20.17 3.66
C ALA A 38 13.08 19.66 2.34
N ASP A 39 11.81 20.00 2.04
CA ASP A 39 11.14 19.58 0.81
C ASP A 39 11.89 20.06 -0.44
N ARG A 40 12.52 21.24 -0.41
CA ARG A 40 13.28 21.77 -1.55
C ARG A 40 14.49 20.92 -1.93
N HIS A 41 15.01 20.13 -0.98
CA HIS A 41 16.21 19.31 -1.18
C HIS A 41 15.89 17.82 -1.29
N SER A 42 14.71 17.38 -0.83
CA SER A 42 14.33 15.96 -0.80
C SER A 42 13.14 15.59 -1.69
N GLN A 43 12.27 16.54 -2.06
CA GLN A 43 11.08 16.27 -2.87
C GLN A 43 11.34 16.52 -4.35
N PHE A 44 11.55 15.45 -5.12
CA PHE A 44 11.87 15.53 -6.54
C PHE A 44 10.71 16.03 -7.42
N LEU A 45 9.49 16.18 -6.89
CA LEU A 45 8.36 16.75 -7.65
C LEU A 45 8.23 18.27 -7.55
N ILE A 46 8.96 18.93 -6.64
CA ILE A 46 8.82 20.36 -6.36
C ILE A 46 10.07 21.11 -6.85
N PHE A 47 9.91 22.27 -7.49
CA PHE A 47 11.05 23.10 -7.88
C PHE A 47 11.65 23.82 -6.67
N PRO A 48 12.97 24.07 -6.64
CA PRO A 48 13.61 24.76 -5.51
C PRO A 48 13.02 26.14 -5.19
N ASP A 49 12.50 26.82 -6.21
CA ASP A 49 11.93 28.17 -6.10
C ASP A 49 10.42 28.16 -5.76
N ASP A 50 9.77 26.99 -5.79
CA ASP A 50 8.33 26.89 -5.54
C ASP A 50 8.00 27.24 -4.09
N ARG A 51 6.82 27.87 -3.93
CA ARG A 51 6.27 28.27 -2.64
C ARG A 51 4.80 27.88 -2.54
N GLY A 52 4.31 27.80 -1.31
CA GLY A 52 2.91 27.47 -1.05
C GLY A 52 2.69 25.97 -0.92
N ASN A 53 1.54 25.48 -1.40
CA ASN A 53 1.07 24.12 -1.14
C ASN A 53 1.91 23.07 -1.92
N ARG A 54 2.36 22.02 -1.22
CA ARG A 54 3.15 20.92 -1.81
C ARG A 54 2.44 20.22 -2.98
N ALA A 55 1.16 19.89 -2.85
CA ALA A 55 0.41 19.21 -3.89
C ALA A 55 0.28 20.07 -5.15
N GLN A 56 0.05 21.38 -4.98
CA GLN A 56 -0.05 22.32 -6.09
C GLN A 56 1.29 22.47 -6.83
N ALA A 57 2.40 22.54 -6.10
CA ALA A 57 3.73 22.65 -6.69
C ALA A 57 4.16 21.38 -7.45
N SER A 58 3.71 20.21 -7.00
CA SER A 58 4.01 18.94 -7.68
C SER A 58 3.29 18.74 -9.02
N ILE A 59 2.22 19.49 -9.31
CA ILE A 59 1.38 19.26 -10.52
C ILE A 59 2.22 19.36 -11.80
N GLU A 60 3.08 20.37 -11.90
CA GLU A 60 3.82 20.62 -13.15
C GLU A 60 4.72 19.43 -13.50
N ARG A 61 5.53 18.95 -12.55
CA ARG A 61 6.40 17.78 -12.78
C ARG A 61 5.61 16.50 -13.03
N LEU A 62 4.45 16.32 -12.37
CA LEU A 62 3.60 15.15 -12.61
C LEU A 62 3.01 15.14 -14.02
N LYS A 63 2.57 16.29 -14.52
CA LYS A 63 2.10 16.42 -15.90
C LYS A 63 3.22 16.19 -16.93
N GLN A 64 4.46 16.51 -16.59
CA GLN A 64 5.62 16.18 -17.45
C GLN A 64 5.87 14.67 -17.53
N LEU A 65 5.56 13.89 -16.48
CA LEU A 65 5.71 12.44 -16.50
C LEU A 65 4.68 11.76 -17.41
N ASN A 66 3.42 12.21 -17.36
CA ASN A 66 2.38 11.74 -18.26
C ASN A 66 1.30 12.82 -18.45
N PRO A 67 1.29 13.54 -19.59
CA PRO A 67 0.31 14.59 -19.86
C PRO A 67 -1.14 14.12 -19.94
N MET A 68 -1.38 12.82 -20.16
CA MET A 68 -2.73 12.27 -20.30
C MET A 68 -3.41 12.04 -18.95
N VAL A 69 -2.64 11.97 -17.86
CA VAL A 69 -3.19 11.79 -16.52
C VAL A 69 -3.78 13.10 -16.02
N GLN A 70 -5.07 13.08 -15.69
CA GLN A 70 -5.71 14.21 -15.03
C GLN A 70 -5.29 14.27 -13.56
N VAL A 71 -4.58 15.34 -13.19
CA VAL A 71 -4.13 15.58 -11.82
C VAL A 71 -4.98 16.68 -11.20
N ASN A 72 -5.71 16.34 -10.13
CA ASN A 72 -6.53 17.28 -9.37
C ASN A 72 -5.94 17.49 -7.98
N VAL A 73 -5.91 18.74 -7.50
CA VAL A 73 -5.47 19.06 -6.14
C VAL A 73 -6.67 19.39 -5.27
N GLU A 74 -6.79 18.63 -4.21
CA GLU A 74 -7.79 18.86 -3.17
C GLU A 74 -7.17 19.71 -2.05
N ASN A 75 -7.92 20.71 -1.61
CA ASN A 75 -7.58 21.50 -0.42
C ASN A 75 -8.35 20.97 0.79
N GLY A 76 -7.89 21.32 1.99
CA GLY A 76 -8.49 20.87 3.25
C GLY A 76 -7.86 19.57 3.79
N PRO A 77 -8.04 19.25 5.07
CA PRO A 77 -7.51 18.07 5.71
C PRO A 77 -8.42 16.90 5.38
N ILE A 78 -7.79 15.76 5.24
CA ILE A 78 -8.44 14.48 5.06
C ILE A 78 -9.54 14.17 6.09
N SER A 79 -9.29 14.52 7.33
CA SER A 79 -10.23 14.30 8.42
C SER A 79 -11.59 15.00 8.24
N SER A 80 -11.61 16.10 7.46
CA SER A 80 -12.80 16.94 7.23
C SER A 80 -13.65 16.52 6.03
N LYS A 81 -13.13 15.68 5.12
CA LYS A 81 -13.89 15.28 3.94
C LYS A 81 -15.05 14.36 4.33
N SER A 82 -16.16 14.53 3.61
CA SER A 82 -17.35 13.69 3.77
C SER A 82 -17.12 12.29 3.22
N GLU A 83 -17.95 11.33 3.64
CA GLU A 83 -17.91 9.97 3.10
C GLU A 83 -18.16 9.93 1.58
N ASP A 84 -19.03 10.81 1.08
CA ASP A 84 -19.35 10.92 -0.35
C ASP A 84 -18.15 11.33 -1.22
N PHE A 85 -17.18 12.04 -0.63
CA PHE A 85 -15.94 12.36 -1.34
C PHE A 85 -15.19 11.08 -1.74
N PHE A 86 -15.09 10.11 -0.82
CA PHE A 86 -14.30 8.88 -1.05
C PHE A 86 -14.92 7.96 -2.10
N LYS A 87 -16.25 7.99 -2.25
CA LYS A 87 -16.98 7.20 -3.25
C LYS A 87 -16.58 7.50 -4.69
N ASN A 88 -15.95 8.65 -4.93
CA ASN A 88 -15.49 9.04 -6.27
C ASN A 88 -14.13 8.41 -6.64
N PHE A 89 -13.59 7.51 -5.82
CA PHE A 89 -12.29 6.87 -6.06
C PHE A 89 -12.39 5.34 -6.03
N ASP A 90 -11.67 4.69 -6.94
CA ASP A 90 -11.52 3.23 -6.95
C ASP A 90 -10.49 2.71 -5.95
N LEU A 91 -9.51 3.57 -5.62
CA LEU A 91 -8.40 3.31 -4.72
C LEU A 91 -8.05 4.58 -3.93
N VAL A 92 -7.90 4.42 -2.62
CA VAL A 92 -7.43 5.47 -1.71
C VAL A 92 -6.09 5.05 -1.10
N ILE A 93 -5.05 5.86 -1.28
CA ILE A 93 -3.72 5.65 -0.69
C ILE A 93 -3.44 6.77 0.31
N LEU A 94 -3.23 6.42 1.58
CA LEU A 94 -2.83 7.37 2.61
C LEU A 94 -1.35 7.22 2.96
N VAL A 95 -0.63 8.32 2.90
CA VAL A 95 0.79 8.37 3.27
C VAL A 95 0.98 9.32 4.44
N ASP A 96 1.79 8.90 5.41
CA ASP A 96 2.20 9.67 6.59
C ASP A 96 1.02 10.30 7.37
N GLN A 97 -0.10 9.57 7.45
CA GLN A 97 -1.26 9.94 8.27
C GLN A 97 -1.21 9.26 9.64
N ASN A 98 -1.83 9.91 10.64
CA ASN A 98 -1.92 9.34 11.97
C ASN A 98 -2.86 8.13 12.01
N PHE A 99 -2.68 7.28 13.02
CA PHE A 99 -3.46 6.05 13.18
C PHE A 99 -4.98 6.31 13.18
N ASP A 100 -5.45 7.32 13.92
CA ASP A 100 -6.89 7.58 14.09
C ASP A 100 -7.55 7.99 12.76
N ILE A 101 -6.86 8.80 11.96
CA ILE A 101 -7.31 9.22 10.62
C ILE A 101 -7.28 8.02 9.67
N THR A 102 -6.18 7.28 9.63
CA THR A 102 -6.02 6.11 8.77
C THR A 102 -7.10 5.06 9.07
N ASN A 103 -7.34 4.73 10.34
CA ASN A 103 -8.40 3.81 10.75
C ASN A 103 -9.80 4.32 10.39
N LYS A 104 -10.05 5.63 10.58
CA LYS A 104 -11.34 6.23 10.19
C LYS A 104 -11.61 6.04 8.70
N ILE A 105 -10.61 6.26 7.85
CA ILE A 105 -10.79 6.18 6.39
C ILE A 105 -10.83 4.74 5.91
N ASP A 106 -10.01 3.85 6.48
CA ASP A 106 -10.09 2.41 6.24
C ASP A 106 -11.53 1.90 6.44
N LYS A 107 -12.18 2.29 7.55
CA LYS A 107 -13.60 1.97 7.81
C LYS A 107 -14.56 2.53 6.77
N ILE A 108 -14.32 3.75 6.30
CA ILE A 108 -15.14 4.37 5.23
C ILE A 108 -14.95 3.60 3.92
N CYS A 109 -13.71 3.26 3.56
CA CYS A 109 -13.39 2.50 2.36
C CYS A 109 -14.01 1.09 2.40
N ARG A 110 -13.92 0.39 3.55
CA ARG A 110 -14.61 -0.88 3.80
C ARG A 110 -16.11 -0.80 3.57
N LYS A 111 -16.76 0.22 4.16
CA LYS A 111 -18.22 0.44 4.04
C LYS A 111 -18.67 0.57 2.58
N TYR A 112 -17.85 1.18 1.73
CA TYR A 112 -18.17 1.43 0.32
C TYR A 112 -17.43 0.53 -0.66
N LYS A 113 -16.72 -0.50 -0.18
CA LYS A 113 -15.92 -1.42 -0.99
C LYS A 113 -14.90 -0.73 -1.89
N ILE A 114 -14.29 0.35 -1.39
CA ILE A 114 -13.22 1.09 -2.07
C ILE A 114 -11.88 0.45 -1.70
N ARG A 115 -10.96 0.23 -2.63
CA ARG A 115 -9.64 -0.31 -2.31
C ARG A 115 -8.86 0.68 -1.44
N PHE A 116 -8.09 0.19 -0.50
CA PHE A 116 -7.38 1.03 0.44
C PHE A 116 -5.93 0.58 0.63
N GLN A 117 -5.04 1.57 0.72
CA GLN A 117 -3.66 1.39 1.12
C GLN A 117 -3.27 2.46 2.12
N ALA A 118 -2.38 2.09 3.04
CA ALA A 118 -1.71 3.06 3.90
C ALA A 118 -0.21 2.78 3.90
N GLY A 119 0.61 3.80 4.06
CA GLY A 119 2.04 3.61 4.18
C GLY A 119 2.75 4.81 4.77
N GLY A 120 4.03 4.64 5.02
CA GLY A 120 4.86 5.71 5.55
C GLY A 120 6.29 5.26 5.79
N VAL A 121 7.15 6.26 5.95
CA VAL A 121 8.57 6.07 6.24
C VAL A 121 8.91 6.80 7.53
N PHE A 122 9.45 6.06 8.50
CA PHE A 122 9.87 6.57 9.80
C PHE A 122 11.37 6.38 9.94
N GLY A 123 12.11 7.47 9.77
CA GLY A 123 13.56 7.40 9.63
C GLY A 123 13.92 6.52 8.43
N TRP A 124 14.47 5.35 8.73
CA TRP A 124 15.02 4.43 7.74
C TRP A 124 14.17 3.14 7.64
N ILE A 125 13.06 3.08 8.38
CA ILE A 125 12.07 2.00 8.30
C ILE A 125 10.88 2.50 7.50
N GLY A 126 10.21 1.60 6.82
CA GLY A 126 8.91 1.94 6.27
C GLY A 126 7.98 0.76 6.20
N TYR A 127 6.72 1.08 5.93
CA TYR A 127 5.67 0.08 5.86
C TYR A 127 4.67 0.41 4.76
N GLY A 128 4.05 -0.63 4.24
CA GLY A 128 2.85 -0.57 3.42
C GLY A 128 1.79 -1.47 4.03
N PHE A 129 0.55 -1.03 4.01
CA PHE A 129 -0.64 -1.75 4.45
C PHE A 129 -1.61 -1.83 3.28
N PHE A 130 -2.21 -3.00 3.09
CA PHE A 130 -3.08 -3.30 1.97
C PHE A 130 -4.42 -3.82 2.46
N ASP A 131 -5.49 -3.19 1.99
CA ASP A 131 -6.85 -3.63 2.24
C ASP A 131 -7.73 -3.42 1.02
N PHE A 132 -7.92 -4.48 0.26
CA PHE A 132 -8.66 -4.42 -1.00
C PHE A 132 -10.11 -4.90 -0.88
N ASN A 133 -10.71 -4.90 0.32
CA ASN A 133 -12.17 -4.85 0.51
C ASN A 133 -13.02 -5.76 -0.40
N ASP A 134 -12.70 -7.06 -0.41
CA ASP A 134 -13.35 -8.14 -1.17
C ASP A 134 -13.24 -8.03 -2.70
N HIS A 135 -12.30 -7.22 -3.21
CA HIS A 135 -12.01 -7.20 -4.64
C HIS A 135 -11.35 -8.51 -5.06
N VAL A 136 -11.79 -9.01 -6.22
CA VAL A 136 -11.34 -10.28 -6.79
C VAL A 136 -10.13 -10.02 -7.68
N PHE A 137 -9.16 -10.93 -7.65
CA PHE A 137 -7.96 -10.88 -8.46
C PHE A 137 -7.91 -12.05 -9.42
N LEU A 138 -7.43 -11.82 -10.63
CA LEU A 138 -7.13 -12.84 -11.62
C LEU A 138 -5.71 -13.33 -11.38
N VAL A 139 -5.59 -14.60 -11.03
CA VAL A 139 -4.33 -15.26 -10.66
C VAL A 139 -4.11 -16.43 -11.59
N GLU A 140 -2.86 -16.64 -12.03
CA GLU A 140 -2.49 -17.84 -12.79
C GLU A 140 -2.79 -19.10 -11.97
N ALA A 141 -3.48 -20.05 -12.60
CA ALA A 141 -3.82 -21.30 -11.95
C ALA A 141 -2.56 -22.12 -11.66
N GLN A 142 -2.25 -22.33 -10.38
CA GLN A 142 -1.22 -23.30 -10.02
C GLN A 142 -1.76 -24.70 -10.27
N ILE A 143 -1.22 -25.37 -11.29
CA ILE A 143 -1.55 -26.77 -11.60
C ILE A 143 -0.89 -27.64 -10.53
N ILE A 144 -1.66 -28.07 -9.53
CA ILE A 144 -1.23 -29.09 -8.58
C ILE A 144 -1.34 -30.43 -9.31
N GLN A 145 -0.21 -30.98 -9.75
CA GLN A 145 -0.14 -32.33 -10.27
C GLN A 145 -0.26 -33.32 -9.10
N SER A 146 -1.48 -33.60 -8.67
CA SER A 146 -1.74 -34.62 -7.64
C SER A 146 -2.70 -35.68 -8.16
N ILE A 147 -2.21 -36.93 -8.10
CA ILE A 147 -2.85 -38.25 -8.33
C ILE A 147 -2.76 -38.75 -9.78
N LEU A 148 -1.59 -39.29 -10.13
CA LEU A 148 -1.44 -40.42 -11.07
C LEU A 148 -0.52 -41.50 -10.48
N ASP A 149 -0.61 -41.73 -9.17
CA ASP A 149 -0.17 -42.99 -8.57
C ASP A 149 -1.46 -43.67 -8.07
N ASP A 150 -1.73 -44.89 -8.55
CA ASP A 150 -2.83 -45.81 -8.17
C ASP A 150 -4.06 -45.98 -9.09
N VAL A 151 -3.91 -45.92 -10.43
CA VAL A 151 -4.83 -46.70 -11.30
C VAL A 151 -4.05 -47.33 -12.46
N ASP A 152 -3.61 -48.57 -12.23
CA ASP A 152 -3.15 -49.50 -13.26
C ASP A 152 -4.39 -50.05 -13.97
N GLU A 153 -5.01 -49.28 -14.87
CA GLU A 153 -6.05 -49.80 -15.75
C GLU A 153 -6.08 -49.05 -17.09
N ARG A 154 -5.99 -49.85 -18.15
CA ARG A 154 -5.98 -49.47 -19.57
C ARG A 154 -7.13 -48.52 -19.91
N ILE A 155 -6.80 -47.30 -20.30
CA ILE A 155 -7.67 -46.46 -21.13
C ILE A 155 -6.81 -45.89 -22.26
N GLU A 156 -6.91 -46.52 -23.43
CA GLU A 156 -6.58 -45.88 -24.71
C GLU A 156 -7.58 -44.72 -24.91
N ASP A 157 -7.08 -43.56 -25.33
CA ASP A 157 -7.80 -42.30 -25.60
C ASP A 157 -8.37 -41.55 -24.38
N ILE A 158 -7.49 -40.92 -23.60
CA ILE A 158 -7.83 -39.70 -22.85
C ILE A 158 -6.93 -38.58 -23.39
N SER A 159 -7.50 -37.69 -24.20
CA SER A 159 -6.90 -36.38 -24.45
C SER A 159 -6.53 -35.77 -23.10
N GLU A 160 -5.24 -35.55 -22.88
CA GLU A 160 -4.69 -35.13 -21.60
C GLU A 160 -5.45 -33.91 -21.07
N SER A 161 -6.22 -34.11 -20.00
CA SER A 161 -7.11 -33.11 -19.42
C SER A 161 -6.71 -32.88 -17.97
N LYS A 162 -6.39 -31.62 -17.64
CA LYS A 162 -5.94 -31.22 -16.29
C LYS A 162 -7.17 -30.91 -15.43
N LYS A 163 -7.24 -31.46 -14.23
CA LYS A 163 -8.33 -31.20 -13.26
C LYS A 163 -7.84 -30.25 -12.18
N LEU A 164 -8.48 -29.09 -12.05
CA LEU A 164 -8.22 -28.11 -10.99
C LEU A 164 -9.35 -28.15 -9.97
N ARG A 165 -9.00 -28.30 -8.70
CA ARG A 165 -9.94 -28.15 -7.58
C ARG A 165 -10.02 -26.67 -7.22
N THR A 166 -11.20 -26.09 -7.39
CA THR A 166 -11.52 -24.75 -6.87
C THR A 166 -11.77 -24.82 -5.36
N GLU A 167 -11.64 -23.67 -4.66
CA GLU A 167 -11.90 -23.58 -3.21
C GLU A 167 -13.34 -24.02 -2.82
N ASP A 168 -14.28 -23.96 -3.77
CA ASP A 168 -15.67 -24.39 -3.62
C ASP A 168 -15.89 -25.91 -3.82
N GLY A 169 -14.81 -26.69 -4.02
CA GLY A 169 -14.90 -28.14 -4.23
C GLY A 169 -15.31 -28.56 -5.64
N ASN A 170 -15.59 -27.61 -6.54
CA ASN A 170 -15.88 -27.90 -7.94
C ASN A 170 -14.60 -28.24 -8.71
N ILE A 171 -14.65 -29.35 -9.45
CA ILE A 171 -13.58 -29.80 -10.34
C ILE A 171 -13.82 -29.16 -11.71
N GLN A 172 -12.96 -28.25 -12.13
CA GLN A 172 -12.93 -27.76 -13.51
C GLN A 172 -11.87 -28.52 -14.30
N THR A 173 -12.26 -28.95 -15.50
CA THR A 173 -11.41 -29.67 -16.44
C THR A 173 -10.90 -28.69 -17.48
N PHE A 174 -9.58 -28.58 -17.66
CA PHE A 174 -8.93 -27.71 -18.64
C PHE A 174 -8.20 -28.55 -19.68
N THR A 175 -8.27 -28.13 -20.94
CA THR A 175 -7.48 -28.65 -22.06
C THR A 175 -6.06 -28.08 -22.00
N LEU A 176 -5.07 -28.91 -22.34
CA LEU A 176 -3.64 -28.65 -22.15
C LEU A 176 -3.02 -27.57 -23.08
N GLU A 177 -3.83 -26.89 -23.89
CA GLU A 177 -3.38 -25.88 -24.86
C GLU A 177 -3.31 -24.46 -24.29
N ASP A 178 -3.85 -24.22 -23.08
CA ASP A 178 -3.85 -22.90 -22.44
C ASP A 178 -2.82 -22.85 -21.30
N GLU A 179 -1.60 -22.36 -21.57
CA GLU A 179 -0.58 -22.11 -20.53
C GLU A 179 -0.97 -20.94 -19.59
N ASP A 180 -2.02 -20.17 -19.92
CA ASP A 180 -2.38 -18.92 -19.24
C ASP A 180 -3.79 -18.94 -18.59
N VAL A 181 -4.21 -20.06 -18.01
CA VAL A 181 -5.51 -20.13 -17.32
C VAL A 181 -5.50 -19.24 -16.08
N LYS A 182 -6.27 -18.15 -16.09
CA LYS A 182 -6.46 -17.25 -14.94
C LYS A 182 -7.73 -17.62 -14.17
N ILE A 183 -7.59 -17.80 -12.85
CA ILE A 183 -8.69 -18.04 -11.92
C ILE A 183 -8.99 -16.79 -11.09
N LYS A 184 -10.27 -16.62 -10.76
CA LYS A 184 -10.71 -15.57 -9.83
C LYS A 184 -10.42 -16.01 -8.40
N LYS A 185 -9.56 -15.27 -7.71
CA LYS A 185 -9.25 -15.46 -6.29
C LYS A 185 -9.79 -14.30 -5.47
N ASN A 186 -10.55 -14.62 -4.43
CA ASN A 186 -10.96 -13.65 -3.44
C ASN A 186 -9.91 -13.62 -2.31
N VAL A 187 -9.31 -12.46 -2.05
CA VAL A 187 -8.33 -12.29 -0.98
C VAL A 187 -8.96 -11.50 0.15
N LEU A 188 -9.10 -12.14 1.31
CA LEU A 188 -9.62 -11.49 2.51
C LEU A 188 -8.52 -10.70 3.21
N PHE A 189 -8.80 -9.44 3.54
CA PHE A 189 -7.89 -8.54 4.25
C PHE A 189 -8.45 -8.19 5.64
N PRO A 190 -7.63 -8.19 6.71
CA PRO A 190 -8.01 -7.60 8.00
C PRO A 190 -8.05 -6.08 7.92
N SER A 191 -8.89 -5.46 8.74
CA SER A 191 -8.95 -4.00 8.84
C SER A 191 -7.65 -3.41 9.38
N PHE A 192 -7.43 -2.12 9.13
CA PHE A 192 -6.28 -1.40 9.68
C PHE A 192 -6.27 -1.49 11.20
N GLU A 193 -7.44 -1.39 11.84
CA GLU A 193 -7.57 -1.64 13.27
C GLU A 193 -7.09 -3.05 13.61
N GLN A 194 -7.73 -4.12 13.13
CA GLN A 194 -7.35 -5.51 13.47
C GLN A 194 -5.86 -5.81 13.26
N THR A 195 -5.31 -5.34 12.14
CA THR A 195 -3.91 -5.54 11.76
C THR A 195 -2.93 -4.97 12.77
N PHE A 196 -3.22 -3.76 13.27
CA PHE A 196 -2.38 -3.06 14.23
C PHE A 196 -2.95 -3.14 15.68
N ASP A 197 -4.10 -3.80 15.89
CA ASP A 197 -4.76 -4.00 17.18
C ASP A 197 -4.21 -5.23 17.92
N ILE A 198 -3.66 -6.19 17.17
CA ILE A 198 -2.83 -7.28 17.69
C ILE A 198 -1.75 -6.68 18.59
N LYS A 199 -1.40 -7.40 19.66
CA LYS A 199 -0.37 -7.12 20.66
C LYS A 199 1.06 -6.93 20.09
N LEU A 200 1.20 -6.45 18.86
CA LEU A 200 2.43 -6.00 18.24
C LEU A 200 2.71 -4.58 18.76
N GLY A 201 3.84 -4.38 19.43
CA GLY A 201 4.25 -3.10 20.05
C GLY A 201 4.13 -1.87 19.12
N MET A 202 4.13 -2.08 17.79
CA MET A 202 3.92 -1.04 16.79
C MET A 202 2.63 -0.21 16.96
N LYS A 203 1.61 -0.75 17.63
CA LYS A 203 0.34 -0.05 17.93
C LYS A 203 0.54 1.29 18.64
N LYS A 204 1.61 1.47 19.42
CA LYS A 204 1.89 2.70 20.17
C LYS A 204 2.91 3.62 19.49
N LEU A 205 3.86 3.08 18.72
CA LEU A 205 4.72 3.84 17.80
C LEU A 205 3.90 4.57 16.73
N LEU A 206 2.91 3.88 16.13
CA LEU A 206 2.00 4.46 15.13
C LEU A 206 0.90 5.35 15.74
N ARG A 207 0.42 5.06 16.97
CA ARG A 207 -0.78 5.72 17.54
C ARG A 207 -0.67 7.21 17.77
N ARG A 208 0.52 7.81 17.82
CA ARG A 208 0.64 9.24 18.06
C ARG A 208 1.87 9.81 17.38
N GLN A 209 1.83 9.95 16.06
CA GLN A 209 2.31 11.21 15.49
C GLN A 209 1.34 12.30 15.97
N LYS A 210 1.55 12.80 17.19
CA LYS A 210 1.16 14.18 17.46
C LYS A 210 2.15 15.02 16.68
N ASN A 211 1.65 15.67 15.64
CA ASN A 211 2.15 16.94 15.11
C ASN A 211 3.67 17.09 15.12
N GLY A 212 4.39 16.52 14.15
CA GLY A 212 5.69 17.08 13.80
C GLY A 212 6.80 17.04 14.86
N ASP A 213 6.59 16.44 16.02
CA ASP A 213 7.60 16.34 17.07
C ASP A 213 8.67 15.35 16.59
N ASP A 214 9.91 15.85 16.47
CA ASP A 214 11.08 15.00 16.28
C ASP A 214 11.29 14.22 17.57
N TYR A 215 10.87 12.96 17.58
CA TYR A 215 11.16 12.06 18.69
C TYR A 215 12.67 11.91 18.83
N THR A 216 13.17 12.13 20.05
CA THR A 216 14.57 11.81 20.34
C THR A 216 14.75 10.30 20.45
N LYS A 217 15.97 9.81 20.16
CA LYS A 217 16.32 8.38 20.33
C LYS A 217 15.88 7.86 21.70
N ASP A 218 16.09 8.64 22.76
CA ASP A 218 15.76 8.28 24.14
C ASP A 218 14.24 8.14 24.39
N GLU A 219 13.42 8.99 23.77
CA GLU A 219 11.96 8.88 23.87
C GLU A 219 11.42 7.63 23.19
N VAL A 220 12.00 7.25 22.04
CA VAL A 220 11.61 6.03 21.33
C VAL A 220 12.03 4.80 22.14
N ILE A 221 13.27 4.76 22.65
CA ILE A 221 13.76 3.66 23.51
C ILE A 221 12.87 3.50 24.73
N LYS A 222 12.54 4.60 25.43
CA LYS A 222 11.70 4.56 26.63
C LYS A 222 10.32 3.96 26.34
N LYS A 223 9.73 4.29 25.19
CA LYS A 223 8.44 3.74 24.77
C LYS A 223 8.55 2.26 24.43
N TRP A 224 9.56 1.88 23.66
CA TRP A 224 9.81 0.50 23.29
C TRP A 224 10.03 -0.40 24.50
N LYS A 225 10.84 0.02 25.47
CA LYS A 225 11.06 -0.74 26.72
C LYS A 225 9.77 -0.96 27.50
N LYS A 226 8.94 0.08 27.61
CA LYS A 226 7.63 -0.03 28.24
C LYS A 226 6.72 -1.03 27.51
N GLU A 227 6.78 -1.09 26.18
CA GLU A 227 6.01 -2.05 25.39
C GLU A 227 6.50 -3.48 25.59
N LEU A 228 7.81 -3.70 25.65
CA LEU A 228 8.38 -5.02 25.97
C LEU A 228 7.93 -5.50 27.35
N GLU A 229 7.94 -4.62 28.35
CA GLU A 229 7.44 -4.92 29.69
C GLU A 229 5.95 -5.29 29.68
N GLU A 230 5.11 -4.50 29.01
CA GLU A 230 3.67 -4.78 28.91
C GLU A 230 3.35 -6.07 28.14
N ALA A 231 4.19 -6.45 27.18
CA ALA A 231 4.06 -7.67 26.39
C ALA A 231 4.74 -8.89 27.02
N CYS A 232 5.41 -8.73 28.18
CA CYS A 232 6.24 -9.76 28.82
C CYS A 232 7.33 -10.33 27.89
N LEU A 233 7.96 -9.47 27.08
CA LEU A 233 9.01 -9.84 26.14
C LEU A 233 10.39 -9.42 26.64
N GLU A 234 11.41 -10.26 26.38
CA GLU A 234 12.80 -9.96 26.73
C GLU A 234 13.49 -9.13 25.63
N GLU A 235 14.25 -8.10 26.03
CA GLU A 235 15.03 -7.21 25.15
C GLU A 235 16.04 -7.99 24.29
N SER A 236 16.74 -8.97 24.87
CA SER A 236 17.78 -9.77 24.20
C SER A 236 17.25 -10.69 23.09
N LYS A 237 15.93 -10.96 23.07
CA LYS A 237 15.28 -11.79 22.06
C LYS A 237 14.65 -10.97 20.93
N GLN A 238 14.76 -9.65 20.97
CA GLN A 238 14.22 -8.78 19.94
C GLN A 238 15.18 -8.66 18.76
N LYS A 239 14.61 -8.42 17.57
CA LYS A 239 15.40 -8.18 16.35
C LYS A 239 16.20 -6.87 16.41
N PHE A 240 15.74 -5.90 17.20
CA PHE A 240 16.33 -4.57 17.31
C PHE A 240 17.04 -4.37 18.63
N THR A 241 18.19 -3.71 18.58
CA THR A 241 18.98 -3.27 19.73
C THR A 241 18.75 -1.78 20.01
N VAL A 242 19.18 -1.31 21.18
CA VAL A 242 19.10 0.12 21.57
C VAL A 242 19.83 1.02 20.56
N ASP A 243 20.89 0.53 19.93
CA ASP A 243 21.67 1.30 18.96
C ASP A 243 20.93 1.49 17.64
N ASP A 244 20.14 0.50 17.23
CA ASP A 244 19.33 0.56 16.01
C ASP A 244 18.28 1.66 16.07
N PHE A 245 17.84 2.10 17.26
CA PHE A 245 16.83 3.15 17.42
C PHE A 245 17.22 4.51 16.81
N ALA A 246 18.50 4.75 16.55
CA ALA A 246 18.92 5.91 15.76
C ALA A 246 18.29 5.90 14.34
N LEU A 247 18.12 4.71 13.76
CA LEU A 247 17.54 4.50 12.43
C LEU A 247 16.04 4.77 12.38
N PHE A 248 15.35 4.82 13.53
CA PHE A 248 13.91 5.05 13.62
C PHE A 248 13.57 6.54 13.72
N THR A 249 14.59 7.40 13.82
CA THR A 249 14.45 8.85 13.92
C THR A 249 14.69 9.52 12.56
N LYS A 250 14.19 10.75 12.41
CA LYS A 250 14.37 11.54 11.19
C LYS A 250 15.86 11.80 10.88
N PRO A 251 16.21 12.06 9.60
CA PRO A 251 15.33 12.25 8.43
C PRO A 251 14.82 10.94 7.81
N ALA A 252 13.73 11.04 7.04
CA ALA A 252 13.30 9.95 6.18
C ALA A 252 14.29 9.78 5.03
N LEU A 253 14.79 8.56 4.82
CA LEU A 253 15.79 8.29 3.79
C LEU A 253 15.13 8.11 2.42
N ASN A 254 15.56 8.88 1.41
CA ASN A 254 15.00 8.82 0.05
C ASN A 254 15.02 7.40 -0.55
N SER A 255 16.08 6.63 -0.30
CA SER A 255 16.17 5.24 -0.73
C SER A 255 15.06 4.37 -0.16
N VAL A 256 14.67 4.60 1.09
CA VAL A 256 13.57 3.87 1.75
C VAL A 256 12.23 4.33 1.21
N CYS A 257 12.06 5.63 0.96
CA CYS A 257 10.89 6.15 0.25
C CYS A 257 10.71 5.53 -1.13
N ALA A 258 11.80 5.30 -1.87
CA ALA A 258 11.77 4.64 -3.17
C ALA A 258 11.35 3.16 -3.04
N ILE A 259 11.89 2.44 -2.05
CA ILE A 259 11.54 1.03 -1.80
C ILE A 259 10.05 0.91 -1.42
N VAL A 260 9.61 1.63 -0.40
CA VAL A 260 8.22 1.56 0.08
C VAL A 260 7.26 2.10 -0.96
N GLY A 261 7.59 3.22 -1.60
CA GLY A 261 6.78 3.83 -2.65
C GLY A 261 6.62 2.91 -3.87
N SER A 262 7.67 2.17 -4.25
CA SER A 262 7.57 1.20 -5.36
C SER A 262 6.67 0.02 -5.03
N VAL A 263 6.75 -0.51 -3.80
CA VAL A 263 5.85 -1.59 -3.35
C VAL A 263 4.40 -1.11 -3.31
N LEU A 264 4.12 0.05 -2.72
CA LEU A 264 2.76 0.63 -2.71
C LEU A 264 2.23 0.85 -4.13
N ALA A 265 3.04 1.42 -5.03
CA ALA A 265 2.64 1.68 -6.41
C ALA A 265 2.36 0.37 -7.18
N GLN A 266 3.19 -0.67 -7.01
CA GLN A 266 2.97 -1.95 -7.66
C GLN A 266 1.67 -2.61 -7.18
N GLU A 267 1.42 -2.58 -5.86
CA GLU A 267 0.17 -3.12 -5.30
C GLU A 267 -1.04 -2.28 -5.71
N ALA A 268 -0.88 -0.97 -5.92
CA ALA A 268 -1.94 -0.12 -6.46
C ALA A 268 -2.31 -0.52 -7.88
N ILE A 269 -1.31 -0.82 -8.72
CA ILE A 269 -1.53 -1.31 -10.08
C ILE A 269 -2.27 -2.64 -10.05
N LYS A 270 -1.81 -3.63 -9.26
CA LYS A 270 -2.48 -4.93 -9.13
C LYS A 270 -3.92 -4.78 -8.65
N ALA A 271 -4.14 -3.93 -7.65
CA ALA A 271 -5.47 -3.69 -7.09
C ALA A 271 -6.42 -3.12 -8.14
N LEU A 272 -5.97 -2.12 -8.92
CA LEU A 272 -6.77 -1.48 -9.96
C LEU A 272 -6.96 -2.37 -11.21
N SER A 273 -5.93 -3.10 -11.62
CA SER A 273 -6.00 -4.01 -12.77
C SER A 273 -6.68 -5.34 -12.45
N GLN A 274 -6.87 -5.66 -11.16
CA GLN A 274 -7.36 -6.95 -10.67
C GLN A 274 -6.56 -8.13 -11.24
N ASN A 275 -5.25 -7.93 -11.42
CA ASN A 275 -4.35 -8.93 -11.99
C ASN A 275 -3.21 -9.20 -11.01
N ASP A 276 -2.81 -10.47 -10.93
CA ASP A 276 -1.82 -11.02 -10.01
C ASP A 276 -2.28 -11.09 -8.55
N VAL A 277 -1.55 -11.87 -7.75
CA VAL A 277 -1.81 -11.99 -6.32
C VAL A 277 -1.34 -10.72 -5.60
N PRO A 278 -2.22 -10.02 -4.87
CA PRO A 278 -1.82 -8.89 -4.03
C PRO A 278 -1.03 -9.36 -2.81
N LEU A 279 -0.17 -8.49 -2.29
CA LEU A 279 0.48 -8.68 -1.00
C LEU A 279 -0.55 -8.61 0.13
N LYS A 280 -0.48 -9.58 1.04
CA LYS A 280 -1.35 -9.66 2.21
C LYS A 280 -0.51 -9.57 3.50
N ASN A 281 -0.86 -8.74 4.47
CA ASN A 281 -1.51 -7.44 4.30
C ASN A 281 -0.62 -6.28 4.76
N ILE A 282 0.59 -6.59 5.26
CA ILE A 282 1.61 -5.60 5.60
C ILE A 282 2.89 -5.93 4.87
N PHE A 283 3.53 -4.92 4.30
CA PHE A 283 4.93 -4.92 3.92
C PHE A 283 5.72 -4.10 4.95
N LEU A 284 6.84 -4.64 5.44
CA LEU A 284 7.76 -3.96 6.36
C LEU A 284 9.15 -3.94 5.76
N TYR A 285 9.76 -2.75 5.68
CA TYR A 285 11.16 -2.59 5.32
C TYR A 285 12.00 -2.32 6.57
N SER A 286 13.06 -3.11 6.76
CA SER A 286 14.01 -2.97 7.85
C SER A 286 15.39 -2.52 7.31
N PRO A 287 15.95 -1.41 7.80
CA PRO A 287 17.25 -0.92 7.36
C PRO A 287 18.42 -1.72 7.96
N VAL A 288 18.21 -2.40 9.08
CA VAL A 288 19.27 -3.13 9.82
C VAL A 288 19.85 -4.26 8.96
N ASP A 289 18.96 -5.03 8.34
CA ASP A 289 19.27 -6.15 7.46
C ASP A 289 18.94 -5.84 5.99
N SER A 290 18.53 -4.61 5.68
CA SER A 290 18.11 -4.16 4.35
C SER A 290 17.06 -5.08 3.70
N SER A 291 16.18 -5.67 4.51
CA SER A 291 15.21 -6.66 4.06
C SER A 291 13.79 -6.10 4.01
N GLY A 292 13.02 -6.56 3.02
CA GLY A 292 11.58 -6.36 2.95
C GLY A 292 10.87 -7.64 3.37
N THR A 293 10.02 -7.57 4.39
CA THR A 293 9.23 -8.71 4.89
C THR A 293 7.75 -8.45 4.65
N VAL A 294 7.04 -9.44 4.12
CA VAL A 294 5.58 -9.42 4.01
C VAL A 294 5.02 -10.18 5.20
N CYS A 295 4.11 -9.54 5.95
CA CYS A 295 3.44 -10.13 7.09
C CYS A 295 1.97 -10.35 6.74
N GLU A 296 1.58 -11.63 6.67
CA GLU A 296 0.20 -12.06 6.50
C GLU A 296 -0.48 -12.17 7.86
N ILE A 297 -1.28 -11.15 8.21
CA ILE A 297 -2.13 -11.22 9.39
C ILE A 297 -3.47 -11.83 8.98
N SER A 298 -3.91 -12.86 9.70
CA SER A 298 -5.22 -13.47 9.52
C SER A 298 -6.33 -12.51 9.98
N ALA A 299 -7.37 -12.36 9.16
CA ALA A 299 -8.55 -11.55 9.45
C ALA A 299 -9.44 -12.17 10.53
#